data_AF-A0A955CKM0-F1
#
_entry.id   AF-A0A955CKM0-F1
#
_cell.length_a   1.000
_cell.length_b   1.000
_cell.length_c   1.000
_cell.angle_alpha   90.00
_cell.angle_beta   90.00
_cell.angle_gamma   90.00
#
_symmetry.space_group_name_H-M   'P 1'
#
loop_
_entity.id
_entity.type
_entity.pdbx_description
1 polymer ?
#
loop_
_entity_poly.entity_id
_entity_poly.type
_entity_poly.pdbx_seq_one_letter_code
_entity_poly.pdbx_strand_id
1 'polypeptide(L)'
;MSDVARHKTERQRIIVVGYLVRGPLGGLAWHYLQYVVGLHRLGHDVYFVEDSEDYPACYDPQQNAMVMDPAYGMAFAKEAFDRLGLPDCWGYFDAHRGTWLGPLAGRIEQVIREAELLINVSGVTPIRHGLEYVPRRALIDTDPAFTQLRNIQDPRKREESLTHTHHFSFGENVGCRDCLVPDDGMRWLPTRQPIVTDLWPVAPPAVDGAFSTVMQWESYAAADYNGVRFGMKSDSFAPYMHLPEATGYRFDLAVGSPTAPLDQLRKAGWNV
;
A
#
# COMPACT_ATOMS: atom_id res chain seq x y z
N MET A 1 -7.25 8.21 -34.25
CA MET A 1 -7.75 6.87 -34.60
C MET A 1 -6.99 5.83 -33.79
N SER A 2 -7.59 5.41 -32.68
CA SER A 2 -7.47 4.10 -32.06
C SER A 2 -8.51 4.14 -30.95
N ASP A 3 -9.75 3.85 -31.35
CA ASP A 3 -10.88 3.73 -30.45
C ASP A 3 -10.65 2.43 -29.69
N VAL A 4 -10.03 2.53 -28.51
CA VAL A 4 -9.94 1.41 -27.59
C VAL A 4 -11.37 1.10 -27.21
N ALA A 5 -11.96 0.12 -27.88
CA ALA A 5 -13.29 -0.37 -27.62
C ALA A 5 -13.40 -0.64 -26.12
N ARG A 6 -14.09 0.26 -25.41
CA ARG A 6 -14.50 0.03 -24.02
C ARG A 6 -15.35 -1.23 -24.05
N HIS A 7 -14.75 -2.38 -23.75
CA HIS A 7 -15.51 -3.52 -23.30
C HIS A 7 -16.38 -3.01 -22.17
N LYS A 8 -17.70 -3.10 -22.34
CA LYS A 8 -18.66 -2.79 -21.29
C LYS A 8 -18.45 -3.88 -20.23
N THR A 9 -17.53 -3.64 -19.30
CA THR A 9 -17.33 -4.54 -18.17
C THR A 9 -18.63 -4.60 -17.41
N GLU A 10 -19.17 -5.80 -17.24
CA GLU A 10 -20.33 -6.00 -16.36
C GLU A 10 -19.96 -5.49 -14.96
N ARG A 11 -20.93 -4.90 -14.25
CA ARG A 11 -20.71 -4.39 -12.90
C ARG A 11 -20.33 -5.56 -12.00
N GLN A 12 -19.06 -5.64 -11.64
CA GLN A 12 -18.55 -6.66 -10.73
C GLN A 12 -18.57 -6.21 -9.27
N ARG A 13 -18.70 -7.16 -8.34
CA ARG A 13 -18.44 -6.92 -6.92
C ARG A 13 -16.98 -7.18 -6.56
N ILE A 14 -16.31 -6.14 -6.08
CA ILE A 14 -14.86 -6.13 -5.79
C ILE A 14 -14.63 -5.76 -4.34
N ILE A 15 -13.82 -6.56 -3.65
CA ILE A 15 -13.29 -6.24 -2.33
C ILE A 15 -11.83 -5.81 -2.50
N VAL A 16 -11.47 -4.68 -1.91
CA VAL A 16 -10.09 -4.23 -1.74
C VAL A 16 -9.74 -4.38 -0.27
N VAL A 17 -8.62 -5.04 0.02
CA VAL A 17 -8.08 -5.10 1.39
C VAL A 17 -6.75 -4.38 1.49
N GLY A 18 -6.50 -3.77 2.65
CA GLY A 18 -5.37 -2.86 2.84
C GLY A 18 -5.14 -2.42 4.29
N TYR A 19 -4.50 -1.27 4.44
CA TYR A 19 -3.95 -0.78 5.71
C TYR A 19 -4.30 0.69 5.91
N LEU A 20 -5.54 0.95 6.34
CA LEU A 20 -6.10 2.30 6.49
C LEU A 20 -6.48 2.61 7.93
N VAL A 21 -7.21 1.71 8.59
CA VAL A 21 -7.57 1.78 10.00
C VAL A 21 -6.33 1.54 10.84
N ARG A 22 -5.55 0.49 10.55
CA ARG A 22 -4.33 0.21 11.29
C ARG A 22 -3.19 1.17 10.95
N GLY A 23 -3.20 1.74 9.75
CA GLY A 23 -2.20 2.71 9.27
C GLY A 23 -2.80 4.06 8.86
N PRO A 24 -3.35 4.86 9.80
CA PRO A 24 -4.14 6.06 9.50
C PRO A 24 -3.27 7.29 9.18
N LEU A 25 -2.43 7.17 8.13
CA LEU A 25 -1.51 8.21 7.67
C LEU A 25 -1.85 8.64 6.24
N GLY A 26 -1.88 9.95 5.98
CA GLY A 26 -2.43 10.50 4.74
C GLY A 26 -1.81 9.96 3.44
N GLY A 27 -0.49 9.83 3.37
CA GLY A 27 0.18 9.28 2.19
C GLY A 27 -0.14 7.80 1.95
N LEU A 28 -0.19 7.02 3.04
CA LEU A 28 -0.49 5.59 3.00
C LEU A 28 -1.97 5.34 2.68
N ALA A 29 -2.88 6.19 3.14
CA ALA A 29 -4.30 6.09 2.84
C ALA A 29 -4.57 6.08 1.33
N TRP A 30 -3.90 6.98 0.59
CA TRP A 30 -4.08 7.07 -0.85
C TRP A 30 -3.59 5.84 -1.61
N HIS A 31 -2.61 5.11 -1.09
CA HIS A 31 -2.14 3.85 -1.67
C HIS A 31 -3.29 2.86 -1.88
N TYR A 32 -4.21 2.75 -0.92
CA TYR A 32 -5.37 1.87 -0.99
C TYR A 32 -6.60 2.54 -1.63
N LEU A 33 -6.87 3.79 -1.26
CA LEU A 33 -8.09 4.49 -1.68
C LEU A 33 -8.14 4.75 -3.20
N GLN A 34 -6.99 4.83 -3.87
CA GLN A 34 -6.93 4.95 -5.32
C GLN A 34 -7.54 3.74 -6.05
N TYR A 35 -7.33 2.52 -5.53
CA TYR A 35 -7.98 1.32 -6.05
C TYR A 35 -9.48 1.42 -5.85
N VAL A 36 -9.91 1.75 -4.63
CA VAL A 36 -11.34 1.84 -4.27
C VAL A 36 -12.08 2.84 -5.16
N VAL A 37 -11.60 4.09 -5.20
CA VAL A 37 -12.27 5.15 -5.94
C VAL A 37 -12.14 4.98 -7.45
N GLY A 38 -11.00 4.47 -7.93
CA GLY A 38 -10.79 4.19 -9.35
C GLY A 38 -11.76 3.13 -9.86
N LEU A 39 -11.87 2.00 -9.17
CA LEU A 39 -12.78 0.91 -9.53
C LEU A 39 -14.25 1.33 -9.39
N HIS A 40 -14.59 2.10 -8.36
CA HIS A 40 -15.94 2.62 -8.20
C HIS A 40 -16.32 3.55 -9.36
N ARG A 41 -15.42 4.45 -9.78
CA ARG A 41 -15.63 5.34 -10.95
C ARG A 41 -15.71 4.59 -12.29
N LEU A 42 -15.14 3.40 -12.38
CA LEU A 42 -15.30 2.50 -13.53
C LEU A 42 -16.66 1.78 -13.53
N GLY A 43 -17.49 1.96 -12.50
CA GLY A 43 -18.86 1.45 -12.42
C GLY A 43 -19.02 0.12 -11.67
N HIS A 44 -17.99 -0.31 -10.93
CA HIS A 44 -18.02 -1.53 -10.12
C HIS A 44 -18.66 -1.31 -8.73
N ASP A 45 -19.13 -2.40 -8.12
CA ASP A 45 -19.58 -2.42 -6.72
C ASP A 45 -18.38 -2.71 -5.80
N VAL A 46 -17.80 -1.66 -5.20
CA VAL A 46 -16.49 -1.75 -4.54
C VAL A 46 -16.60 -1.56 -3.03
N TYR A 47 -15.94 -2.43 -2.29
CA TYR A 47 -15.88 -2.41 -0.84
C TYR A 47 -14.44 -2.47 -0.35
N PHE A 48 -14.12 -1.70 0.68
CA PHE A 48 -12.85 -1.79 1.39
C PHE A 48 -13.02 -2.58 2.69
N VAL A 49 -12.11 -3.49 2.95
CA VAL A 49 -12.15 -4.33 4.16
C VAL A 49 -10.75 -4.40 4.76
N GLU A 50 -10.66 -4.30 6.07
CA GLU A 50 -9.40 -4.46 6.79
C GLU A 50 -9.60 -5.34 8.01
N ASP A 51 -8.55 -6.01 8.45
CA ASP A 51 -8.54 -6.90 9.61
C ASP A 51 -7.40 -6.46 10.55
N SER A 52 -7.66 -6.48 11.86
CA SER A 52 -6.71 -6.08 12.89
C SER A 52 -5.46 -6.96 12.99
N GLU A 53 -5.46 -8.14 12.36
CA GLU A 53 -4.63 -9.28 12.73
C GLU A 53 -4.78 -9.64 14.23
N ASP A 54 -4.01 -10.63 14.69
CA ASP A 54 -4.12 -11.18 16.05
C ASP A 54 -3.10 -10.56 17.02
N TYR A 55 -2.57 -9.37 16.71
CA TYR A 55 -1.64 -8.60 17.55
C TYR A 55 -1.96 -7.09 17.55
N PRO A 56 -1.35 -6.27 18.43
CA PRO A 56 -1.54 -4.82 18.46
C PRO A 56 -1.00 -4.17 17.18
N ALA A 57 -1.83 -4.08 16.15
CA ALA A 57 -1.43 -3.64 14.82
C ALA A 57 -1.97 -2.26 14.46
N CYS A 58 -2.68 -1.56 15.35
CA CYS A 58 -3.22 -0.22 15.06
C CYS A 58 -2.22 0.85 15.48
N TYR A 59 -1.71 1.65 14.54
CA TYR A 59 -0.88 2.80 14.86
C TYR A 59 -1.74 3.99 15.30
N ASP A 60 -1.51 4.47 16.52
CA ASP A 60 -2.07 5.73 17.02
C ASP A 60 -1.00 6.84 16.91
N PRO A 61 -1.15 7.80 15.98
CA PRO A 61 -0.18 8.88 15.79
C PRO A 61 -0.20 9.92 16.92
N GLN A 62 -1.24 10.00 17.75
CA GLN A 62 -1.27 10.89 18.91
C GLN A 62 -0.41 10.33 20.05
N GLN A 63 -0.41 9.01 20.20
CA GLN A 63 0.40 8.31 21.20
C GLN A 63 1.78 7.91 20.67
N ASN A 64 1.97 7.97 19.34
CA ASN A 64 3.12 7.44 18.63
C ASN A 64 3.42 5.97 19.02
N ALA A 65 2.39 5.13 19.00
CA ALA A 65 2.47 3.75 19.47
C ALA A 65 1.58 2.81 18.66
N MET A 66 1.96 1.53 18.65
CA MET A 66 1.09 0.45 18.19
C MET A 66 0.18 0.00 19.34
N VAL A 67 -1.12 0.00 19.11
CA VAL A 67 -2.17 -0.30 20.09
C VAL A 67 -3.15 -1.33 19.52
N MET A 68 -3.98 -1.90 20.39
CA MET A 68 -5.08 -2.79 19.98
C MET A 68 -6.34 -2.02 19.61
N ASP A 69 -6.58 -0.87 20.25
CA ASP A 69 -7.79 -0.07 20.04
C ASP A 69 -7.78 0.59 18.65
N PRO A 70 -8.74 0.28 17.77
CA PRO A 70 -8.79 0.85 16.43
C PRO A 70 -9.44 2.24 16.39
N ALA A 71 -9.86 2.84 17.51
CA ALA A 71 -10.70 4.05 17.54
C ALA A 71 -10.17 5.20 16.67
N TYR A 72 -8.88 5.52 16.75
CA TYR A 72 -8.28 6.58 15.92
C TYR A 72 -8.39 6.22 14.43
N GLY A 73 -7.98 5.00 14.08
CA GLY A 73 -8.04 4.46 12.73
C GLY A 73 -9.45 4.42 12.14
N MET A 74 -10.44 4.05 12.96
CA MET A 74 -11.85 4.01 12.58
C MET A 74 -12.39 5.42 12.28
N ALA A 75 -12.03 6.41 13.10
CA ALA A 75 -12.38 7.80 12.86
C ALA A 75 -11.73 8.33 11.57
N PHE A 76 -10.45 8.01 11.36
CA PHE A 76 -9.71 8.37 10.14
C PHE A 76 -10.33 7.73 8.89
N ALA A 77 -10.61 6.42 8.92
CA ALA A 77 -11.25 5.71 7.80
C ALA A 77 -12.63 6.30 7.49
N LYS A 78 -13.45 6.56 8.52
CA LYS A 78 -14.74 7.23 8.33
C LYS A 78 -14.58 8.55 7.57
N GLU A 79 -13.70 9.43 8.03
CA GLU A 79 -13.48 10.73 7.38
C GLU A 79 -12.98 10.57 5.94
N ALA A 80 -12.06 9.63 5.69
CA ALA A 80 -11.54 9.37 4.36
C ALA A 80 -12.64 8.91 3.38
N PHE A 81 -13.48 7.96 3.79
CA PHE A 81 -14.58 7.45 2.97
C PHE A 81 -15.70 8.49 2.78
N ASP A 82 -16.02 9.28 3.82
CA ASP A 82 -16.98 10.38 3.71
C ASP A 82 -16.52 11.41 2.65
N ARG A 83 -15.23 11.80 2.66
CA ARG A 83 -14.65 12.74 1.69
C ARG A 83 -14.68 12.22 0.24
N LEU A 84 -14.64 10.90 0.07
CA LEU A 84 -14.75 10.26 -1.24
C LEU A 84 -16.20 10.07 -1.70
N GLY A 85 -17.19 10.37 -0.85
CA GLY A 85 -18.61 10.13 -1.13
C GLY A 85 -18.97 8.63 -1.11
N LEU A 86 -18.22 7.82 -0.35
CA LEU A 86 -18.38 6.36 -0.25
C LEU A 86 -18.57 5.90 1.20
N PRO A 87 -19.46 6.52 2.00
CA PRO A 87 -19.52 6.31 3.45
C PRO A 87 -19.83 4.85 3.82
N ASP A 88 -20.63 4.15 3.02
CA ASP A 88 -21.13 2.79 3.33
C ASP A 88 -20.28 1.66 2.73
N CYS A 89 -19.12 1.99 2.16
CA CYS A 89 -18.30 1.07 1.37
C CYS A 89 -17.11 0.49 2.13
N TRP A 90 -17.07 0.54 3.47
CA TRP A 90 -15.93 0.03 4.23
C TRP A 90 -16.30 -0.72 5.52
N GLY A 91 -15.41 -1.62 5.93
CA GLY A 91 -15.54 -2.38 7.17
C GLY A 91 -14.18 -2.77 7.75
N TYR A 92 -14.16 -3.02 9.05
CA TYR A 92 -12.96 -3.42 9.79
C TYR A 92 -13.28 -4.61 10.70
N PHE A 93 -12.50 -5.68 10.62
CA PHE A 93 -12.60 -6.79 11.55
C PHE A 93 -11.66 -6.56 12.73
N ASP A 94 -12.25 -6.39 13.91
CA ASP A 94 -11.52 -6.40 15.18
C ASP A 94 -11.39 -7.84 15.65
N ALA A 95 -10.25 -8.46 15.39
CA ALA A 95 -9.97 -9.85 15.78
C ALA A 95 -9.84 -10.03 17.29
N HIS A 96 -9.47 -8.97 18.02
CA HIS A 96 -9.37 -8.99 19.47
C HIS A 96 -10.74 -9.10 20.13
N ARG A 97 -11.78 -8.63 19.44
CA ARG A 97 -13.18 -8.74 19.86
C ARG A 97 -13.98 -9.76 19.05
N GLY A 98 -13.40 -10.31 17.98
CA GLY A 98 -14.05 -11.23 17.05
C GLY A 98 -15.27 -10.62 16.36
N THR A 99 -15.22 -9.33 16.00
CA THR A 99 -16.39 -8.61 15.47
C THR A 99 -16.07 -7.68 14.33
N TRP A 100 -17.03 -7.53 13.41
CA TRP A 100 -16.98 -6.54 12.36
C TRP A 100 -17.47 -5.18 12.86
N LEU A 101 -16.72 -4.14 12.53
CA LEU A 101 -17.00 -2.74 12.82
C LEU A 101 -17.14 -1.94 11.52
N GLY A 102 -17.73 -0.77 11.65
CA GLY A 102 -17.94 0.16 10.54
C GLY A 102 -19.21 -0.12 9.74
N PRO A 103 -19.47 0.66 8.69
CA PRO A 103 -20.74 0.67 7.95
C PRO A 103 -21.11 -0.67 7.31
N LEU A 104 -20.13 -1.51 6.96
CA LEU A 104 -20.38 -2.83 6.39
C LEU A 104 -20.70 -3.92 7.40
N ALA A 105 -20.56 -3.70 8.72
CA ALA A 105 -20.64 -4.76 9.72
C ALA A 105 -21.88 -5.66 9.61
N GLY A 106 -23.06 -5.07 9.35
CA GLY A 106 -24.32 -5.81 9.24
C GLY A 106 -24.56 -6.54 7.90
N ARG A 107 -23.69 -6.36 6.89
CA ARG A 107 -23.86 -6.91 5.54
C ARG A 107 -22.59 -7.54 4.95
N ILE A 108 -21.50 -7.57 5.71
CA ILE A 108 -20.18 -7.98 5.22
C ILE A 108 -20.17 -9.43 4.71
N GLU A 109 -20.88 -10.35 5.38
CA GLU A 109 -20.96 -11.75 4.93
C GLU A 109 -21.60 -11.88 3.54
N GLN A 110 -22.64 -11.10 3.26
CA GLN A 110 -23.25 -11.05 1.94
C GLN A 110 -22.30 -10.44 0.91
N VAL A 111 -21.61 -9.37 1.27
CA VAL A 111 -20.61 -8.72 0.42
C VAL A 111 -19.50 -9.70 0.03
N ILE A 112 -18.93 -10.43 0.99
CA ILE A 112 -17.89 -11.43 0.77
C ILE A 112 -18.38 -12.57 -0.12
N ARG A 113 -19.56 -13.14 0.18
CA ARG A 113 -20.13 -14.26 -0.57
C ARG A 113 -20.40 -13.93 -2.05
N GLU A 114 -20.80 -12.71 -2.33
CA GLU A 114 -21.12 -12.25 -3.69
C GLU A 114 -19.91 -11.60 -4.40
N ALA A 115 -18.76 -11.47 -3.73
CA ALA A 115 -17.57 -10.89 -4.33
C ALA A 115 -16.99 -11.79 -5.41
N GLU A 116 -16.66 -11.20 -6.55
CA GLU A 116 -16.06 -11.90 -7.69
C GLU A 116 -14.54 -11.71 -7.76
N LEU A 117 -14.05 -10.63 -7.13
CA LEU A 117 -12.65 -10.24 -7.10
C LEU A 117 -12.28 -9.68 -5.72
N LEU A 118 -11.16 -10.16 -5.21
CA LEU A 118 -10.46 -9.63 -4.06
C LEU A 118 -9.10 -9.08 -4.52
N ILE A 119 -8.79 -7.85 -4.14
CA ILE A 119 -7.50 -7.21 -4.38
C ILE A 119 -6.85 -6.97 -3.02
N ASN A 120 -5.81 -7.74 -2.71
CA ASN A 120 -5.00 -7.58 -1.51
C ASN A 120 -3.79 -6.72 -1.85
N VAL A 121 -3.85 -5.44 -1.48
CA VAL A 121 -2.77 -4.50 -1.75
C VAL A 121 -1.74 -4.62 -0.65
N SER A 122 -0.47 -4.83 -1.02
CA SER A 122 0.67 -5.02 -0.11
C SER A 122 0.66 -6.31 0.73
N GLY A 123 -0.36 -7.16 0.61
CA GLY A 123 -0.44 -8.42 1.37
C GLY A 123 -0.57 -8.24 2.88
N VAL A 124 -1.02 -7.08 3.32
CA VAL A 124 -1.06 -6.65 4.73
C VAL A 124 -2.28 -7.17 5.48
N THR A 125 -3.34 -7.56 4.78
CA THR A 125 -4.56 -8.11 5.39
C THR A 125 -4.60 -9.62 5.21
N PRO A 126 -4.80 -10.42 6.28
CA PRO A 126 -4.94 -11.86 6.17
C PRO A 126 -6.20 -12.25 5.39
N ILE A 127 -6.09 -13.33 4.61
CA ILE A 127 -7.22 -13.90 3.87
C ILE A 127 -7.97 -14.88 4.79
N ARG A 128 -8.99 -14.38 5.48
CA ARG A 128 -9.88 -15.15 6.36
C ARG A 128 -11.31 -14.62 6.31
N HIS A 129 -12.22 -15.18 7.12
CA HIS A 129 -13.65 -14.81 7.19
C HIS A 129 -14.41 -15.03 5.88
N GLY A 130 -14.01 -16.02 5.08
CA GLY A 130 -14.62 -16.35 3.81
C GLY A 130 -14.01 -15.61 2.61
N LEU A 131 -13.04 -14.72 2.83
CA LEU A 131 -12.27 -14.08 1.74
C LEU A 131 -11.52 -15.12 0.89
N GLU A 132 -11.15 -16.27 1.47
CA GLU A 132 -10.52 -17.40 0.79
C GLU A 132 -11.42 -18.04 -0.28
N TYR A 133 -12.73 -17.83 -0.21
CA TYR A 133 -13.70 -18.36 -1.17
C TYR A 133 -13.98 -17.42 -2.35
N VAL A 134 -13.51 -16.17 -2.30
CA VAL A 134 -13.64 -15.23 -3.44
C VAL A 134 -12.86 -15.81 -4.62
N PRO A 135 -13.47 -16.06 -5.80
CA PRO A 135 -12.86 -16.90 -6.82
C PRO A 135 -11.58 -16.32 -7.44
N ARG A 136 -11.45 -15.00 -7.49
CA ARG A 136 -10.26 -14.30 -7.99
C ARG A 136 -9.67 -13.48 -6.86
N ARG A 137 -8.43 -13.81 -6.46
CA ARG A 137 -7.72 -13.15 -5.36
C ARG A 137 -6.38 -12.70 -5.89
N ALA A 138 -6.26 -11.40 -6.10
CA ALA A 138 -5.05 -10.77 -6.59
C ALA A 138 -4.22 -10.27 -5.40
N LEU A 139 -2.98 -10.74 -5.28
CA LEU A 139 -1.98 -10.12 -4.43
C LEU A 139 -1.24 -9.05 -5.24
N ILE A 140 -1.20 -7.82 -4.74
CA ILE A 140 -0.36 -6.75 -5.30
C ILE A 140 0.86 -6.59 -4.40
N ASP A 141 2.01 -7.04 -4.88
CA ASP A 141 3.31 -6.77 -4.27
C ASP A 141 3.72 -5.33 -4.54
N THR A 142 3.87 -4.58 -3.44
CA THR A 142 4.25 -3.17 -3.45
C THR A 142 5.64 -2.95 -2.87
N ASP A 143 6.36 -4.03 -2.55
CA ASP A 143 7.71 -4.03 -1.96
C ASP A 143 8.56 -5.13 -2.62
N PRO A 144 8.74 -5.07 -3.95
CA PRO A 144 9.48 -6.08 -4.70
C PRO A 144 10.89 -6.24 -4.18
N ALA A 145 11.46 -7.44 -4.36
CA ALA A 145 12.58 -8.00 -3.61
C ALA A 145 12.18 -8.52 -2.23
N PHE A 146 11.65 -7.69 -1.34
CA PHE A 146 11.37 -8.12 0.03
C PHE A 146 10.21 -9.12 0.10
N THR A 147 9.16 -8.94 -0.69
CA THR A 147 8.07 -9.92 -0.78
C THR A 147 8.58 -11.29 -1.24
N GLN A 148 9.36 -11.35 -2.32
CA GLN A 148 9.89 -12.61 -2.85
C GLN A 148 10.88 -13.26 -1.87
N LEU A 149 11.75 -12.47 -1.24
CA LEU A 149 12.67 -12.95 -0.22
C LEU A 149 11.94 -13.56 0.99
N ARG A 150 10.87 -12.90 1.47
CA ARG A 150 10.02 -13.45 2.54
C ARG A 150 9.38 -14.77 2.12
N ASN A 151 8.89 -14.88 0.89
CA ASN A 151 8.32 -16.12 0.36
C ASN A 151 9.35 -17.25 0.24
N ILE A 152 10.62 -16.93 -0.03
CA ILE A 152 11.71 -17.92 -0.10
C ILE A 152 12.14 -18.37 1.30
N GLN A 153 12.19 -17.45 2.26
CA GLN A 153 12.80 -17.68 3.58
C GLN A 153 11.80 -18.16 4.65
N ASP A 154 10.52 -17.77 4.54
CA ASP A 154 9.48 -18.12 5.50
C ASP A 154 8.35 -18.92 4.79
N PRO A 155 8.24 -20.25 5.05
CA PRO A 155 7.19 -21.09 4.49
C PRO A 155 5.78 -20.55 4.75
N ARG A 156 5.54 -19.92 5.91
CA ARG A 156 4.24 -19.33 6.23
C ARG A 156 3.93 -18.14 5.34
N LYS A 157 4.91 -17.28 5.05
CA LYS A 157 4.74 -16.16 4.11
C LYS A 157 4.46 -16.67 2.69
N ARG A 158 5.13 -17.77 2.31
CA ARG A 158 4.83 -18.43 1.05
C ARG A 158 3.40 -18.96 0.98
N GLU A 159 2.94 -19.62 2.04
CA GLU A 159 1.56 -20.13 2.14
C GLU A 159 0.54 -18.99 2.09
N GLU A 160 0.76 -17.91 2.84
CA GLU A 160 -0.04 -16.68 2.81
C GLU A 160 -0.14 -16.12 1.37
N SER A 161 0.99 -16.00 0.66
CA SER A 161 1.01 -15.56 -0.74
C SER A 161 0.25 -16.52 -1.68
N LEU A 162 0.33 -17.83 -1.44
CA LEU A 162 -0.35 -18.85 -2.23
C LEU A 162 -1.86 -18.98 -1.96
N THR A 163 -2.38 -18.32 -0.92
CA THR A 163 -3.84 -18.16 -0.78
C THR A 163 -4.44 -17.36 -1.94
N HIS A 164 -3.63 -16.56 -2.65
CA HIS A 164 -4.02 -15.77 -3.80
C HIS A 164 -3.94 -16.58 -5.10
N THR A 165 -4.83 -16.30 -6.04
CA THR A 165 -4.86 -16.98 -7.35
C THR A 165 -4.08 -16.23 -8.43
N HIS A 166 -3.81 -14.94 -8.21
CA HIS A 166 -3.08 -14.09 -9.14
C HIS A 166 -2.10 -13.21 -8.36
N HIS A 167 -0.92 -13.00 -8.93
CA HIS A 167 0.18 -12.27 -8.29
C HIS A 167 0.63 -11.15 -9.22
N PHE A 168 0.60 -9.91 -8.73
CA PHE A 168 1.05 -8.74 -9.45
C PHE A 168 2.12 -8.03 -8.65
N SER A 169 3.05 -7.33 -9.31
CA SER A 169 4.08 -6.55 -8.64
C SER A 169 4.26 -5.18 -9.30
N PHE A 170 4.60 -4.18 -8.49
CA PHE A 170 5.09 -2.90 -8.99
C PHE A 170 6.51 -2.98 -9.54
N GLY A 171 7.24 -4.06 -9.24
CA GLY A 171 8.50 -4.38 -9.89
C GLY A 171 8.25 -4.88 -11.31
N GLU A 172 8.19 -3.97 -12.29
CA GLU A 172 7.85 -4.33 -13.68
C GLU A 172 8.83 -5.31 -14.33
N ASN A 173 10.06 -5.38 -13.81
CA ASN A 173 11.10 -6.29 -14.29
C ASN A 173 11.14 -7.63 -13.54
N VAL A 174 10.31 -7.86 -12.50
CA VAL A 174 10.32 -9.13 -11.77
C VAL A 174 10.04 -10.29 -12.73
N GLY A 175 10.89 -11.31 -12.69
CA GLY A 175 10.86 -12.45 -13.62
C GLY A 175 11.58 -12.23 -14.97
N CYS A 176 12.08 -11.03 -15.26
CA CYS A 176 12.95 -10.79 -16.41
C CYS A 176 14.37 -11.32 -16.16
N ARG A 177 15.10 -11.65 -17.25
CA ARG A 177 16.43 -12.30 -17.20
C ARG A 177 17.50 -11.48 -16.47
N ASP A 178 17.42 -10.16 -16.53
CA ASP A 178 18.35 -9.21 -15.94
C ASP A 178 17.86 -8.66 -14.58
N CYS A 179 16.74 -9.17 -14.07
CA CYS A 179 16.22 -8.76 -12.78
C CYS A 179 16.97 -9.46 -11.65
N LEU A 180 17.44 -8.67 -10.68
CA LEU A 180 18.14 -9.19 -9.50
C LEU A 180 17.17 -9.65 -8.40
N VAL A 181 15.88 -9.34 -8.52
CA VAL A 181 14.87 -9.80 -7.56
C VAL A 181 14.82 -11.33 -7.60
N PRO A 182 14.95 -12.01 -6.45
CA PRO A 182 14.91 -13.47 -6.39
C PRO A 182 13.60 -14.05 -6.91
N ASP A 183 13.68 -15.20 -7.59
CA ASP A 183 12.51 -15.95 -8.03
C ASP A 183 11.99 -16.82 -6.87
N ASP A 184 10.79 -16.50 -6.39
CA ASP A 184 10.08 -17.25 -5.34
C ASP A 184 9.16 -18.36 -5.93
N GLY A 185 9.22 -18.57 -7.25
CA GLY A 185 8.45 -19.55 -7.99
C GLY A 185 7.01 -19.14 -8.29
N MET A 186 6.60 -17.92 -7.93
CA MET A 186 5.28 -17.37 -8.29
C MET A 186 5.35 -16.54 -9.57
N ARG A 187 4.29 -16.59 -10.37
CA ARG A 187 4.19 -15.80 -11.60
C ARG A 187 3.74 -14.37 -11.26
N TRP A 188 4.70 -13.48 -11.02
CA TRP A 188 4.44 -12.06 -10.83
C TRP A 188 4.17 -11.37 -12.16
N LEU A 189 2.98 -10.78 -12.30
CA LEU A 189 2.61 -9.95 -13.44
C LEU A 189 2.91 -8.48 -13.16
N PRO A 190 3.49 -7.73 -14.11
CA PRO A 190 3.77 -6.32 -13.89
C PRO A 190 2.47 -5.52 -13.78
N THR A 191 2.44 -4.58 -12.84
CA THR A 191 1.36 -3.59 -12.70
C THR A 191 1.91 -2.28 -12.12
N ARG A 192 1.07 -1.26 -12.04
CA ARG A 192 1.40 0.03 -11.43
C ARG A 192 0.32 0.44 -10.44
N GLN A 193 0.69 1.31 -9.51
CA GLN A 193 -0.27 1.99 -8.65
C GLN A 193 -1.26 2.79 -9.51
N PRO A 194 -2.58 2.54 -9.41
CA PRO A 194 -3.56 3.39 -10.05
C PRO A 194 -3.53 4.78 -9.41
N ILE A 195 -3.68 5.82 -10.23
CA ILE A 195 -3.79 7.20 -9.79
C ILE A 195 -5.01 7.84 -10.42
N VAL A 196 -6.01 8.17 -9.60
CA VAL A 196 -7.19 8.94 -10.00
C VAL A 196 -6.85 10.42 -9.93
N THR A 197 -6.32 10.95 -11.03
CA THR A 197 -5.75 12.30 -11.12
C THR A 197 -6.71 13.41 -10.75
N ASP A 198 -8.02 13.24 -10.94
CA ASP A 198 -9.02 14.26 -10.59
C ASP A 198 -9.10 14.54 -9.08
N LEU A 199 -8.57 13.64 -8.25
CA LEU A 199 -8.47 13.84 -6.79
C LEU A 199 -7.23 14.63 -6.38
N TRP A 200 -6.33 14.93 -7.33
CA TRP A 200 -5.13 15.74 -7.14
C TRP A 200 -5.24 17.01 -8.00
N PRO A 201 -5.97 18.03 -7.52
CA PRO A 201 -6.03 19.30 -8.22
C PRO A 201 -4.62 19.89 -8.36
N VAL A 202 -4.24 20.24 -9.59
CA VAL A 202 -2.95 20.87 -9.86
C VAL A 202 -2.98 22.29 -9.30
N ALA A 203 -2.07 22.59 -8.38
CA ALA A 203 -1.82 23.94 -7.91
C ALA A 203 -0.58 24.51 -8.64
N PRO A 204 -0.57 25.81 -8.97
CA PRO A 204 0.64 26.46 -9.48
C PRO A 204 1.75 26.38 -8.41
N PRO A 205 3.02 26.21 -8.80
CA PRO A 205 4.11 26.21 -7.85
C PRO A 205 4.21 27.58 -7.17
N ALA A 206 4.58 27.59 -5.89
CA ALA A 206 4.96 28.83 -5.22
C ALA A 206 6.19 29.44 -5.92
N VAL A 207 6.28 30.78 -5.95
CA VAL A 207 7.39 31.51 -6.60
C VAL A 207 8.76 31.06 -6.06
N ASP A 208 8.84 30.75 -4.76
CA ASP A 208 10.02 30.21 -4.09
C ASP A 208 9.80 28.75 -3.62
N GLY A 209 9.00 27.99 -4.36
CA GLY A 209 8.63 26.62 -4.02
C GLY A 209 9.83 25.66 -3.99
N ALA A 210 9.78 24.71 -3.06
CA ALA A 210 10.74 23.61 -2.98
C ALA A 210 10.09 22.30 -3.45
N PHE A 211 10.92 21.39 -3.96
CA PHE A 211 10.52 20.00 -4.13
C PHE A 211 10.50 19.34 -2.76
N SER A 212 9.31 19.03 -2.25
CA SER A 212 9.16 18.36 -0.96
C SER A 212 9.06 16.84 -1.12
N THR A 213 9.69 16.08 -0.24
CA THR A 213 9.49 14.63 -0.12
C THR A 213 9.53 14.18 1.33
N VAL A 214 8.94 13.01 1.59
CA VAL A 214 8.95 12.34 2.90
C VAL A 214 9.56 10.97 2.71
N MET A 215 10.50 10.59 3.57
CA MET A 215 11.10 9.25 3.51
C MET A 215 11.52 8.74 4.88
N GLN A 216 11.66 7.42 4.99
CA GLN A 216 12.37 6.77 6.10
C GLN A 216 13.78 6.42 5.62
N TRP A 217 14.80 6.84 6.38
CA TRP A 217 16.20 6.53 6.09
C TRP A 217 16.46 5.02 6.27
N GLU A 218 15.96 4.49 7.39
CA GLU A 218 15.94 3.08 7.75
C GLU A 218 14.52 2.72 8.15
N SER A 219 14.07 1.50 7.83
CA SER A 219 12.71 1.04 8.19
C SER A 219 12.73 -0.34 8.82
N TYR A 220 13.35 -1.30 8.15
CA TYR A 220 13.51 -2.67 8.64
C TYR A 220 14.85 -3.22 8.16
N ALA A 221 15.23 -4.40 8.66
CA ALA A 221 16.52 -5.00 8.34
C ALA A 221 16.68 -5.22 6.83
N ALA A 222 17.84 -4.85 6.32
CA ALA A 222 18.26 -5.24 4.98
C ALA A 222 18.31 -6.78 4.86
N ALA A 223 18.15 -7.26 3.64
CA ALA A 223 18.22 -8.68 3.34
C ALA A 223 19.38 -8.98 2.38
N ASP A 224 20.15 -10.00 2.69
CA ASP A 224 21.24 -10.49 1.85
C ASP A 224 20.81 -11.81 1.19
N TYR A 225 20.91 -11.89 -0.13
CA TYR A 225 20.55 -13.09 -0.88
C TYR A 225 21.43 -13.25 -2.11
N ASN A 226 22.06 -14.42 -2.26
CA ASN A 226 22.99 -14.74 -3.35
C ASN A 226 24.07 -13.66 -3.60
N GLY A 227 24.60 -13.07 -2.52
CA GLY A 227 25.64 -12.03 -2.60
C GLY A 227 25.13 -10.64 -3.02
N VAL A 228 23.81 -10.46 -3.16
CA VAL A 228 23.18 -9.16 -3.39
C VAL A 228 22.53 -8.69 -2.10
N ARG A 229 22.80 -7.43 -1.73
CA ARG A 229 22.19 -6.77 -0.58
C ARG A 229 21.00 -5.93 -1.04
N PHE A 230 19.84 -6.20 -0.44
CA PHE A 230 18.61 -5.42 -0.60
C PHE A 230 18.41 -4.55 0.64
N GLY A 231 18.73 -3.27 0.50
CA GLY A 231 18.79 -2.30 1.60
C GLY A 231 17.68 -1.27 1.59
N MET A 232 17.73 -0.38 2.59
CA MET A 232 16.79 0.73 2.76
C MET A 232 17.25 1.97 1.96
N LYS A 233 16.66 3.14 2.25
CA LYS A 233 17.10 4.40 1.64
C LYS A 233 18.55 4.74 1.99
N SER A 234 19.02 4.42 3.19
CA SER A 234 20.43 4.54 3.58
C SER A 234 21.41 3.94 2.56
N ASP A 235 21.13 2.74 2.04
CA ASP A 235 21.99 2.02 1.09
C ASP A 235 21.88 2.59 -0.34
N SER A 236 20.76 3.24 -0.68
CA SER A 236 20.45 3.68 -2.05
C SER A 236 20.50 5.20 -2.27
N PHE A 237 20.63 6.00 -1.21
CA PHE A 237 20.53 7.46 -1.30
C PHE A 237 21.81 8.15 -1.81
N ALA A 238 22.98 7.49 -1.70
CA ALA A 238 24.27 8.11 -2.02
C ALA A 238 24.33 8.82 -3.39
N PRO A 239 23.77 8.27 -4.50
CA PRO A 239 23.74 8.95 -5.80
C PRO A 239 22.95 10.27 -5.81
N TYR A 240 22.04 10.46 -4.85
CA TYR A 240 21.17 11.64 -4.75
C TYR A 240 21.69 12.68 -3.75
N MET A 241 22.74 12.38 -2.97
CA MET A 241 23.22 13.26 -1.89
C MET A 241 23.43 14.71 -2.34
N HIS A 242 23.97 14.93 -3.53
CA HIS A 242 24.29 16.27 -4.05
C HIS A 242 23.25 16.80 -5.06
N LEU A 243 22.03 16.26 -5.07
CA LEU A 243 20.97 16.70 -6.00
C LEU A 243 20.62 18.20 -5.90
N PRO A 244 20.53 18.82 -4.71
CA PRO A 244 20.29 20.26 -4.62
C PRO A 244 21.37 21.09 -5.31
N GLU A 245 22.65 20.78 -5.06
CA GLU A 245 23.79 21.45 -5.68
C GLU A 245 23.83 21.24 -7.20
N ALA A 246 23.60 20.01 -7.65
CA ALA A 246 23.66 19.65 -9.07
C ALA A 246 22.57 20.31 -9.92
N THR A 247 21.44 20.69 -9.31
CA THR A 247 20.28 21.23 -10.04
C THR A 247 19.99 22.70 -9.76
N GLY A 248 20.48 23.24 -8.64
CA GLY A 248 20.15 24.59 -8.16
C GLY A 248 18.72 24.73 -7.61
N TYR A 249 17.92 23.66 -7.59
CA TYR A 249 16.58 23.67 -6.99
C TYR A 249 16.65 23.46 -5.48
N ARG A 250 15.61 23.96 -4.79
CA ARG A 250 15.41 23.74 -3.36
C ARG A 250 14.68 22.42 -3.13
N PHE A 251 15.16 21.64 -2.16
CA PHE A 251 14.56 20.38 -1.76
C PHE A 251 14.29 20.38 -0.25
N ASP A 252 13.03 20.15 0.12
CA ASP A 252 12.58 19.97 1.50
C ASP A 252 12.38 18.47 1.75
N LEU A 253 13.08 17.93 2.74
CA LEU A 253 13.12 16.51 3.00
C LEU A 253 12.74 16.25 4.46
N ALA A 254 11.51 15.75 4.68
CA ALA A 254 11.14 15.19 5.97
C ALA A 254 11.66 13.75 6.04
N VAL A 255 12.72 13.54 6.82
CA VAL A 255 13.36 12.22 6.97
C VAL A 255 13.12 11.65 8.36
N GLY A 256 12.55 10.44 8.41
CA GLY A 256 12.46 9.64 9.62
C GLY A 256 13.65 8.69 9.75
N SER A 257 14.02 8.41 11.01
CA SER A 257 15.06 7.49 11.50
C SER A 257 16.10 8.23 12.37
N PRO A 258 16.45 7.69 13.55
CA PRO A 258 17.54 8.22 14.37
C PRO A 258 18.91 8.20 13.68
N THR A 259 19.08 7.37 12.64
CA THR A 259 20.36 7.20 11.92
C THR A 259 20.48 8.09 10.68
N ALA A 260 19.47 8.92 10.38
CA ALA A 260 19.51 9.82 9.24
C ALA A 260 20.68 10.83 9.37
N PRO A 261 21.53 11.00 8.34
CA PRO A 261 22.71 11.85 8.42
C PRO A 261 22.35 13.33 8.19
N LEU A 262 21.57 13.92 9.09
CA LEU A 262 20.99 15.27 8.94
C LEU A 262 22.04 16.34 8.64
N ASP A 263 23.19 16.31 9.31
CA ASP A 263 24.26 17.29 9.08
C ASP A 263 24.89 17.16 7.70
N GLN A 264 24.99 15.95 7.15
CA GLN A 264 25.51 15.73 5.80
C GLN A 264 24.51 16.20 4.74
N LEU A 265 23.22 15.90 4.96
CA LEU A 265 22.13 16.37 4.11
C LEU A 265 22.11 17.92 4.05
N ARG A 266 22.17 18.59 5.21
CA ARG A 266 22.24 20.07 5.27
C ARG A 266 23.45 20.63 4.54
N LYS A 267 24.63 20.03 4.74
CA LYS A 267 25.86 20.44 4.03
C LYS A 267 25.76 20.28 2.52
N ALA A 268 25.00 19.28 2.05
CA ALA A 268 24.75 19.06 0.62
C ALA A 268 23.57 19.88 0.06
N GLY A 269 23.01 20.80 0.85
CA GLY A 269 21.97 21.74 0.40
C GLY A 269 20.53 21.26 0.57
N TRP A 270 20.30 20.13 1.24
CA TRP A 270 18.94 19.69 1.60
C TRP A 270 18.42 20.49 2.80
N ASN A 271 17.13 20.83 2.76
CA ASN A 271 16.42 21.34 3.93
C ASN A 271 15.77 20.17 4.68
N VAL A 272 16.30 19.83 5.86
CA VAL A 272 15.89 18.69 6.71
C VAL A 272 15.67 19.07 8.16
#